data_AF-A0A4Y7JEC1-F1
#
_entry.id   AF-A0A4Y7JEC1-F1
#
_cell.length_a   1.000
_cell.length_b   1.000
_cell.length_c   1.000
_cell.angle_alpha   90.00
_cell.angle_beta   90.00
_cell.angle_gamma   90.00
#
_symmetry.space_group_name_H-M   'P 1'
#
loop_
_entity.id
_entity.type
_entity.pdbx_description
1 polymer ?
#
loop_
_entity_poly.entity_id
_entity_poly.type
_entity_poly.pdbx_seq_one_letter_code
_entity_poly.pdbx_strand_id
1 'polypeptide(L)'
;MALQAPVTAKLKNSTPAAANLLSPSTSHVGLRQTSDRFALKSAFFSSSIQLSALSPPRQQTTSPKTSLAPKIYMRAASKQSYICRDCGYIYQDRTPFEKQPDKYFCPVCAAPKRRFRVYEPPVNKNANATDTRKARKAELQRDEAVGKALPVAIAVGVAALAGLYFYLNSAF
;
A
#
# COMPACT_ATOMS: atom_id res chain seq x y z
N MET A 1 10.79 60.49 10.65
CA MET A 1 11.13 59.88 9.35
C MET A 1 11.65 58.47 9.60
N ALA A 2 10.84 57.44 9.41
CA ALA A 2 11.27 56.04 9.54
C ALA A 2 10.67 55.26 8.37
N LEU A 3 11.51 54.60 7.58
CA LEU A 3 11.12 53.91 6.36
C LEU A 3 11.94 52.63 6.17
N GLN A 4 11.22 51.62 5.65
CA GLN A 4 11.72 50.40 5.00
C GLN A 4 12.24 49.25 5.88
N ALA A 5 11.42 48.20 5.91
CA ALA A 5 11.87 46.81 6.05
C ALA A 5 12.44 46.28 4.71
N PRO A 6 13.09 45.12 4.72
CA PRO A 6 12.74 44.12 3.70
C PRO A 6 12.50 42.71 4.25
N VAL A 7 12.07 41.82 3.36
CA VAL A 7 11.47 40.50 3.63
C VAL A 7 12.44 39.32 3.44
N THR A 8 12.17 38.26 4.21
CA THR A 8 12.40 36.82 3.97
C THR A 8 13.36 36.34 2.86
N ALA A 9 14.29 35.44 3.24
CA ALA A 9 14.41 34.10 2.63
C ALA A 9 15.24 33.15 3.53
N LYS A 10 14.89 31.86 3.58
CA LYS A 10 15.56 30.83 4.41
C LYS A 10 16.07 29.70 3.52
N LEU A 11 17.37 29.70 3.20
CA LEU A 11 18.01 28.53 2.57
C LEU A 11 18.43 27.50 3.64
N LYS A 12 18.11 26.23 3.38
CA LYS A 12 18.85 25.09 3.95
C LYS A 12 20.08 24.85 3.06
N ASN A 13 21.22 24.52 3.67
CA ASN A 13 22.23 23.70 3.02
C ASN A 13 22.85 22.76 4.06
N SER A 14 23.24 21.57 3.62
CA SER A 14 23.60 20.42 4.45
C SER A 14 25.02 19.93 4.18
N THR A 15 25.76 19.65 5.25
CA THR A 15 27.08 18.99 5.25
C THR A 15 27.45 18.63 6.71
N PRO A 16 28.51 17.85 7.00
CA PRO A 16 29.24 16.91 6.13
C PRO A 16 29.46 15.52 6.78
N ALA A 17 29.87 14.53 5.98
CA ALA A 17 30.83 13.44 6.30
C ALA A 17 30.77 12.36 5.19
N ALA A 18 31.84 11.65 4.83
CA ALA A 18 33.27 11.96 4.86
C ALA A 18 33.90 11.02 3.81
N ALA A 19 34.82 11.51 2.97
CA ALA A 19 35.44 10.71 1.91
C ALA A 19 36.96 10.91 1.89
N ASN A 20 37.69 9.84 2.17
CA ASN A 20 39.12 9.62 1.90
C ASN A 20 39.24 8.08 1.74
N LEU A 21 39.43 7.55 0.53
CA LEU A 21 40.68 7.41 -0.22
C LEU A 21 41.49 6.13 0.15
N LEU A 22 41.91 5.41 -0.90
CA LEU A 22 43.02 4.43 -0.99
C LEU A 22 42.80 2.98 -0.52
N SER A 23 43.00 2.05 -1.47
CA SER A 23 43.45 0.66 -1.29
C SER A 23 44.99 0.58 -1.56
N PRO A 24 45.71 -0.56 -1.51
CA PRO A 24 45.39 -1.92 -1.03
C PRO A 24 46.49 -2.58 -0.12
N SER A 25 46.31 -3.87 0.22
CA SER A 25 47.33 -4.84 0.77
C SER A 25 47.83 -4.58 2.22
N THR A 26 47.99 -5.57 3.13
CA THR A 26 48.78 -6.82 3.04
C THR A 26 48.38 -7.88 4.09
N SER A 27 48.82 -9.13 3.87
CA SER A 27 49.11 -10.18 4.88
C SER A 27 48.06 -10.59 5.94
N HIS A 28 47.40 -11.73 5.69
CA HIS A 28 47.26 -12.78 6.70
C HIS A 28 47.76 -14.12 6.11
N VAL A 29 48.38 -14.95 6.95
CA VAL A 29 49.16 -16.14 6.56
C VAL A 29 48.43 -17.42 6.98
N GLY A 30 48.29 -18.39 6.07
CA GLY A 30 47.85 -19.77 6.35
C GLY A 30 46.38 -19.91 6.76
N LEU A 31 45.60 -20.87 6.26
CA LEU A 31 45.94 -22.24 5.85
C LEU A 31 45.33 -22.59 4.48
N ARG A 32 45.98 -23.50 3.76
CA ARG A 32 45.49 -24.08 2.50
C ARG A 32 44.26 -24.96 2.74
N GLN A 33 43.28 -24.92 1.82
CA GLN A 33 43.03 -26.09 0.96
C GLN A 33 42.42 -25.70 -0.39
N THR A 34 43.11 -26.07 -1.47
CA THR A 34 42.70 -25.85 -2.86
C THR A 34 41.99 -27.07 -3.42
N SER A 35 40.94 -26.88 -4.23
CA SER A 35 40.48 -27.87 -5.22
C SER A 35 39.64 -27.22 -6.31
N ASP A 36 40.30 -26.45 -7.19
CA ASP A 36 39.80 -26.29 -8.55
C ASP A 36 39.93 -27.64 -9.26
N ARG A 37 38.83 -28.13 -9.85
CA ARG A 37 38.85 -29.29 -10.75
C ARG A 37 37.89 -29.07 -11.91
N PHE A 38 38.46 -28.63 -13.03
CA PHE A 38 37.88 -28.64 -14.38
C PHE A 38 36.62 -27.77 -14.51
N ALA A 39 36.68 -26.51 -14.98
CA ALA A 39 37.24 -26.09 -16.26
C ALA A 39 36.85 -27.02 -17.42
N LEU A 40 35.84 -26.62 -18.19
CA LEU A 40 35.85 -26.45 -19.66
C LEU A 40 34.43 -26.53 -20.24
N LYS A 41 34.09 -25.55 -21.10
CA LYS A 41 33.28 -25.67 -22.34
C LYS A 41 31.86 -26.26 -22.23
N SER A 42 30.90 -25.89 -23.08
CA SER A 42 30.70 -24.76 -23.98
C SER A 42 29.22 -24.79 -24.38
N ALA A 43 28.75 -23.84 -25.19
CA ALA A 43 27.51 -24.07 -25.93
C ALA A 43 27.61 -25.37 -26.76
N PHE A 44 26.48 -26.04 -26.98
CA PHE A 44 25.86 -26.26 -28.30
C PHE A 44 24.93 -27.49 -28.34
N PHE A 45 24.01 -27.46 -29.30
CA PHE A 45 23.22 -28.58 -29.85
C PHE A 45 22.07 -29.15 -29.02
N SER A 46 20.90 -28.55 -29.29
CA SER A 46 19.62 -29.26 -29.40
C SER A 46 19.72 -30.47 -30.33
N SER A 47 18.81 -31.43 -30.10
CA SER A 47 18.04 -32.21 -31.10
C SER A 47 18.09 -33.73 -30.96
N SER A 48 16.99 -34.26 -30.42
CA SER A 48 16.28 -35.47 -30.89
C SER A 48 17.05 -36.77 -31.13
N ILE A 49 16.93 -37.70 -30.18
CA ILE A 49 16.75 -39.13 -30.49
C ILE A 49 15.54 -39.62 -29.69
N GLN A 50 14.49 -40.08 -30.38
CA GLN A 50 13.46 -40.92 -29.75
C GLN A 50 14.00 -42.35 -29.66
N LEU A 51 13.74 -43.05 -28.55
CA LEU A 51 13.60 -44.50 -28.57
C LEU A 51 12.70 -44.97 -27.42
N SER A 52 11.82 -45.92 -27.71
CA SER A 52 10.74 -46.36 -26.82
C SER A 52 11.09 -47.65 -26.06
N ALA A 53 10.33 -47.89 -24.97
CA ALA A 53 10.11 -49.18 -24.28
C ALA A 53 11.32 -49.71 -23.45
N LEU A 54 11.22 -49.90 -22.13
CA LEU A 54 10.40 -50.89 -21.41
C LEU A 54 10.01 -50.40 -19.98
N SER A 55 9.15 -51.14 -19.28
CA SER A 55 8.72 -50.92 -17.88
C SER A 55 8.68 -52.24 -17.09
N PRO A 56 8.50 -52.28 -15.75
CA PRO A 56 8.55 -51.19 -14.76
C PRO A 56 9.82 -51.36 -13.85
N PRO A 57 9.87 -51.72 -12.54
CA PRO A 57 8.87 -51.89 -11.47
C PRO A 57 8.94 -50.89 -10.28
N ARG A 58 7.78 -50.30 -9.96
CA ARG A 58 7.24 -50.04 -8.60
C ARG A 58 8.20 -50.18 -7.40
N GLN A 59 8.61 -49.05 -6.81
CA GLN A 59 8.98 -49.00 -5.38
C GLN A 59 7.97 -48.15 -4.60
N GLN A 60 7.13 -48.84 -3.82
CA GLN A 60 6.31 -48.23 -2.79
C GLN A 60 7.14 -48.12 -1.51
N THR A 61 7.61 -46.92 -1.15
CA THR A 61 8.12 -46.65 0.21
C THR A 61 6.98 -46.11 1.07
N THR A 62 6.31 -47.03 1.75
CA THR A 62 5.30 -46.73 2.76
C THR A 62 5.92 -46.01 3.97
N SER A 63 5.61 -44.72 4.15
CA SER A 63 5.52 -44.15 5.49
C SER A 63 4.65 -42.88 5.48
N PRO A 64 3.49 -42.87 6.16
CA PRO A 64 2.71 -41.66 6.35
C PRO A 64 3.39 -40.81 7.42
N LYS A 65 4.35 -39.96 7.00
CA LYS A 65 4.73 -38.83 7.84
C LYS A 65 3.56 -37.86 7.88
N THR A 66 2.68 -38.06 8.85
CA THR A 66 1.63 -37.12 9.26
C THR A 66 2.30 -35.84 9.77
N SER A 67 2.83 -35.06 8.83
CA SER A 67 3.13 -33.67 9.07
C SER A 67 1.80 -32.99 9.36
N LEU A 68 1.51 -32.81 10.64
CA LEU A 68 0.60 -31.75 11.07
C LEU A 68 1.28 -30.41 10.77
N ALA A 69 1.44 -30.10 9.48
CA ALA A 69 1.57 -28.73 9.02
C ALA A 69 0.41 -27.98 9.69
N PRO A 70 0.68 -26.97 10.54
CA PRO A 70 -0.38 -26.25 11.22
C PRO A 70 -1.30 -25.73 10.13
N LYS A 71 -2.52 -26.27 10.07
CA LYS A 71 -3.53 -25.79 9.13
C LYS A 71 -3.89 -24.41 9.66
N ILE A 72 -3.16 -23.40 9.19
CA ILE A 72 -3.46 -22.00 9.42
C ILE A 72 -4.81 -21.81 8.76
N TYR A 73 -5.87 -22.01 9.55
CA TYR A 73 -7.22 -21.66 9.18
C TYR A 73 -7.21 -20.14 9.06
N MET A 74 -6.81 -19.68 7.87
CA MET A 74 -6.83 -18.27 7.47
C MET A 74 -8.15 -17.73 7.97
N ARG A 75 -8.05 -16.72 8.85
CA ARG A 75 -9.22 -16.16 9.50
C ARG A 75 -10.00 -15.46 8.40
N ALA A 76 -10.95 -16.16 7.78
CA ALA A 76 -11.78 -15.62 6.72
C ALA A 76 -12.52 -14.41 7.31
N ALA A 77 -12.01 -13.22 6.98
CA ALA A 77 -12.65 -11.96 7.31
C ALA A 77 -14.03 -11.93 6.63
N SER A 78 -14.96 -11.17 7.20
CA SER A 78 -16.24 -10.94 6.53
C SER A 78 -16.00 -10.34 5.14
N LYS A 79 -16.74 -10.81 4.13
CA LYS A 79 -16.60 -10.35 2.73
C LYS A 79 -16.73 -8.83 2.61
N GLN A 80 -17.55 -8.21 3.47
CA GLN A 80 -17.67 -6.76 3.57
C GLN A 80 -16.72 -6.18 4.61
N SER A 81 -16.04 -5.10 4.25
CA SER A 81 -15.26 -4.29 5.18
C SER A 81 -15.92 -2.92 5.43
N TYR A 82 -15.58 -2.28 6.54
CA TYR A 82 -16.22 -1.02 6.94
C TYR A 82 -15.17 0.01 7.38
N ILE A 83 -15.31 1.25 6.92
CA ILE A 83 -14.38 2.35 7.22
C ILE A 83 -14.98 3.34 8.20
N CYS A 84 -14.19 3.74 9.21
CA CYS A 84 -14.53 4.84 10.11
C CYS A 84 -14.24 6.20 9.43
N ARG A 85 -15.27 7.04 9.26
CA ARG A 85 -15.15 8.37 8.61
C ARG A 85 -14.18 9.33 9.29
N ASP A 86 -13.90 9.16 10.58
CA ASP A 86 -13.17 10.16 11.38
C ASP A 86 -11.65 9.99 11.34
N CYS A 87 -11.20 8.74 11.18
CA CYS A 87 -9.79 8.35 11.32
C CYS A 87 -9.32 7.31 10.28
N GLY A 88 -10.16 6.97 9.30
CA GLY A 88 -9.84 6.07 8.19
C GLY A 88 -9.52 4.62 8.57
N TYR A 89 -9.80 4.21 9.82
CA TYR A 89 -9.63 2.81 10.28
C TYR A 89 -10.61 1.88 9.54
N ILE A 90 -10.11 0.77 9.02
CA ILE A 90 -10.90 -0.28 8.38
C ILE A 90 -11.13 -1.43 9.37
N TYR A 91 -12.39 -1.74 9.60
CA TYR A 91 -12.88 -2.93 10.28
C TYR A 91 -12.93 -4.12 9.30
N GLN A 92 -12.40 -5.26 9.74
CA GLN A 92 -12.17 -6.43 8.89
C GLN A 92 -12.12 -7.74 9.68
N ASP A 93 -12.82 -7.80 10.82
CA ASP A 93 -12.77 -8.94 11.71
C ASP A 93 -13.58 -10.14 11.16
N ARG A 94 -13.53 -11.28 11.86
CA ARG A 94 -14.35 -12.45 11.50
C ARG A 94 -15.85 -12.21 11.70
N THR A 95 -16.21 -11.38 12.67
CA THR A 95 -17.60 -11.01 12.98
C THR A 95 -18.08 -9.98 11.96
N PRO A 96 -19.18 -10.23 11.23
CA PRO A 96 -19.79 -9.21 10.37
C PRO A 96 -20.18 -7.98 11.19
N PHE A 97 -19.90 -6.79 10.66
CA PHE A 97 -20.14 -5.51 11.36
C PHE A 97 -21.60 -5.30 11.79
N GLU A 98 -22.55 -5.87 11.06
CA GLU A 98 -23.98 -5.87 11.40
C GLU A 98 -24.27 -6.58 12.73
N LYS A 99 -23.59 -7.71 12.98
CA LYS A 99 -23.74 -8.51 14.21
C LYS A 99 -22.95 -7.96 15.40
N GLN A 100 -22.12 -6.93 15.16
CA GLN A 100 -21.37 -6.26 16.21
C GLN A 100 -22.33 -5.42 17.08
N PRO A 101 -22.22 -5.42 18.43
CA PRO A 101 -23.10 -4.64 19.29
C PRO A 101 -22.99 -3.13 18.99
N ASP A 102 -24.09 -2.38 19.19
CA ASP A 102 -24.12 -0.94 18.89
C ASP A 102 -23.23 -0.08 19.81
N LYS A 103 -22.80 -0.65 20.94
CA LYS A 103 -21.77 -0.11 21.84
C LYS A 103 -20.34 -0.29 21.30
N TYR A 104 -20.17 -0.70 20.04
CA TYR A 104 -18.86 -0.75 19.39
C TYR A 104 -18.34 0.65 19.06
N PHE A 105 -17.11 0.90 19.50
CA PHE A 105 -16.38 2.13 19.26
C PHE A 105 -15.13 1.86 18.41
N CYS A 106 -14.78 2.80 17.55
CA CYS A 106 -13.58 2.70 16.74
C CYS A 106 -12.32 2.69 17.64
N PRO A 107 -11.43 1.68 17.52
CA PRO A 107 -10.30 1.48 18.44
C PRO A 107 -9.23 2.59 18.39
N VAL A 108 -9.33 3.53 17.44
CA VAL A 108 -8.33 4.60 17.27
C VAL A 108 -8.87 6.01 17.59
N CYS A 109 -10.19 6.22 17.58
CA CYS A 109 -10.77 7.55 17.78
C CYS A 109 -12.04 7.54 18.64
N ALA A 110 -12.41 6.40 19.23
CA ALA A 110 -13.62 6.21 20.02
C ALA A 110 -14.93 6.62 19.31
N ALA A 111 -14.94 6.72 17.97
CA ALA A 111 -16.14 7.03 17.21
C ALA A 111 -17.18 5.89 17.29
N PRO A 112 -18.48 6.19 17.48
CA PRO A 112 -19.52 5.17 17.60
C PRO A 112 -19.81 4.47 16.27
N LYS A 113 -20.30 3.22 16.32
CA LYS A 113 -20.69 2.37 15.17
C LYS A 113 -21.39 3.12 14.02
N ARG A 114 -22.31 4.06 14.32
CA ARG A 114 -23.02 4.91 13.33
C ARG A 114 -22.15 5.75 12.39
N ARG A 115 -20.87 5.99 12.73
CA ARG A 115 -19.89 6.78 11.93
C ARG A 115 -19.09 5.92 10.95
N PHE A 116 -19.25 4.60 10.98
CA PHE A 116 -18.69 3.70 9.97
C PHE A 116 -19.55 3.70 8.70
N ARG A 117 -18.92 3.43 7.56
CA ARG A 117 -19.56 3.22 6.25
C ARG A 117 -18.98 1.98 5.59
N VAL A 118 -19.72 1.41 4.65
CA VAL A 118 -19.26 0.28 3.84
C VAL A 118 -18.01 0.69 3.05
N TYR A 119 -17.01 -0.19 2.99
CA TYR A 119 -15.79 -0.03 2.23
C TYR A 119 -15.60 -1.24 1.31
N GLU A 120 -15.73 -1.01 0.01
CA GLU A 120 -15.58 -2.02 -1.04
C GLU A 120 -14.15 -2.26 -1.54
N PRO A 121 -13.20 -1.28 -1.55
CA PRO A 121 -11.88 -1.50 -2.10
C PRO A 121 -11.13 -2.66 -1.42
N PRO A 122 -10.33 -3.44 -2.19
CA PRO A 122 -9.63 -4.60 -1.66
C PRO A 122 -8.62 -4.19 -0.59
N VAL A 123 -8.64 -4.90 0.53
CA VAL A 123 -7.91 -4.48 1.73
C VAL A 123 -6.72 -5.40 1.96
N ASN A 124 -5.54 -4.80 2.02
CA ASN A 124 -4.29 -5.52 2.30
C ASN A 124 -3.99 -5.56 3.81
N LYS A 125 -3.04 -6.43 4.19
CA LYS A 125 -2.63 -6.62 5.60
C LYS A 125 -2.15 -5.34 6.31
N ASN A 126 -1.76 -4.31 5.55
CA ASN A 126 -1.21 -3.04 6.05
C ASN A 126 -2.19 -1.86 5.89
N ALA A 127 -3.46 -2.11 5.58
CA ALA A 127 -4.43 -1.05 5.27
C ALA A 127 -4.83 -0.17 6.46
N ASN A 128 -4.40 -0.56 7.67
CA ASN A 128 -4.53 0.16 8.93
C ASN A 128 -3.22 0.78 9.44
N ALA A 129 -2.13 0.72 8.66
CA ALA A 129 -0.88 1.43 8.98
C ALA A 129 -1.11 2.96 9.07
N THR A 130 -0.28 3.65 9.85
CA THR A 130 -0.46 5.08 10.12
C THR A 130 -0.44 5.94 8.85
N ASP A 131 0.43 5.63 7.90
CA ASP A 131 0.63 6.47 6.71
C ASP A 131 -0.45 6.23 5.66
N THR A 132 -0.86 4.96 5.46
CA THR A 132 -1.99 4.62 4.58
C THR A 132 -3.30 5.23 5.09
N ARG A 133 -3.48 5.32 6.42
CA ARG A 133 -4.64 5.98 7.03
C ARG A 133 -4.60 7.50 6.96
N LYS A 134 -3.41 8.13 7.05
CA LYS A 134 -3.27 9.58 6.82
C LYS A 134 -3.61 9.96 5.39
N ALA A 135 -3.09 9.23 4.40
CA ALA A 135 -3.40 9.43 2.98
C ALA A 135 -4.91 9.30 2.72
N ARG A 136 -5.51 8.17 3.13
CA ARG A 136 -6.96 7.93 2.98
C ARG A 136 -7.83 8.96 3.70
N LYS A 137 -7.40 9.46 4.87
CA LYS A 137 -8.13 10.54 5.56
C LYS A 137 -8.08 11.86 4.77
N ALA A 138 -6.96 12.17 4.12
CA ALA A 138 -6.86 13.35 3.27
C ALA A 138 -7.76 13.22 2.02
N GLU A 139 -7.82 12.05 1.41
CA GLU A 139 -8.75 11.73 0.30
C GLU A 139 -10.21 11.91 0.73
N LEU A 140 -10.66 11.23 1.79
CA LEU A 140 -12.02 11.37 2.33
C LEU A 140 -12.39 12.83 2.70
N GLN A 141 -11.43 13.61 3.17
CA GLN A 141 -11.64 15.03 3.48
C GLN A 141 -11.73 15.90 2.22
N ARG A 142 -10.98 15.56 1.15
CA ARG A 142 -11.12 16.21 -0.17
C ARG A 142 -12.49 15.89 -0.77
N ASP A 143 -12.93 14.65 -0.73
CA ASP A 143 -14.22 14.23 -1.27
C ASP A 143 -15.39 14.89 -0.51
N GLU A 144 -15.33 14.99 0.82
CA GLU A 144 -16.33 15.71 1.60
C GLU A 144 -16.31 17.23 1.32
N ALA A 145 -15.14 17.83 1.07
CA ALA A 145 -15.03 19.23 0.68
C ALA A 145 -15.61 19.48 -0.72
N VAL A 146 -15.30 18.62 -1.70
CA VAL A 146 -15.86 18.67 -3.06
C VAL A 146 -17.38 18.48 -3.01
N GLY A 147 -17.89 17.49 -2.27
CA GLY A 147 -19.32 17.23 -2.13
C GLY A 147 -20.10 18.40 -1.50
N LYS A 148 -19.46 19.20 -0.63
CA LYS A 148 -20.07 20.43 -0.07
C LYS A 148 -19.94 21.64 -1.01
N ALA A 149 -18.83 21.77 -1.73
CA ALA A 149 -18.57 22.89 -2.64
C ALA A 149 -19.37 22.78 -3.94
N LEU A 150 -19.58 21.56 -4.46
CA LEU A 150 -20.28 21.29 -5.73
C LEU A 150 -21.67 21.94 -5.83
N PRO A 151 -22.62 21.76 -4.88
CA PRO A 151 -23.93 22.41 -4.96
C PRO A 151 -23.86 23.94 -4.88
N VAL A 152 -22.89 24.49 -4.13
CA VAL A 152 -22.67 25.94 -4.04
C VAL A 152 -22.14 26.49 -5.37
N ALA A 153 -21.18 25.81 -5.99
CA ALA A 153 -20.65 26.17 -7.29
C ALA A 153 -21.72 26.13 -8.39
N ILE A 154 -22.60 25.11 -8.37
CA ILE A 154 -23.76 25.02 -9.27
C ILE A 154 -24.70 26.21 -9.06
N ALA A 155 -25.06 26.54 -7.82
CA ALA A 155 -25.95 27.66 -7.51
C ALA A 155 -25.38 29.02 -7.96
N VAL A 156 -24.09 29.26 -7.72
CA VAL A 156 -23.39 30.47 -8.19
C VAL A 156 -23.34 30.53 -9.72
N GLY A 157 -23.08 29.40 -10.40
CA GLY A 157 -23.11 29.33 -11.86
C GLY A 157 -24.48 29.66 -12.45
N VAL A 158 -25.55 29.10 -11.87
CA VAL A 158 -26.93 29.41 -12.29
C VAL A 158 -27.28 30.88 -12.06
N ALA A 159 -26.91 31.46 -10.91
CA ALA A 159 -27.15 32.87 -10.62
C ALA A 159 -26.39 33.80 -11.59
N ALA A 160 -25.15 33.47 -11.94
CA ALA A 160 -24.36 34.22 -12.93
C ALA A 160 -24.98 34.15 -14.33
N LEU A 161 -25.44 32.98 -14.76
CA LEU A 161 -26.13 32.80 -16.05
C LEU A 161 -27.47 33.55 -16.10
N ALA A 162 -28.26 33.52 -15.01
CA ALA A 162 -29.51 34.26 -14.91
C ALA A 162 -29.28 35.79 -14.93
N GLY A 163 -28.26 36.27 -14.22
CA GLY A 163 -27.85 37.68 -14.25
C GLY A 163 -27.37 38.13 -15.64
N LEU A 164 -26.59 37.30 -16.34
CA LEU A 164 -26.15 37.56 -17.70
C LEU A 164 -27.33 37.59 -18.70
N TYR A 165 -28.27 36.65 -18.57
CA TYR A 165 -29.48 36.63 -19.38
C TYR A 165 -30.31 37.90 -19.17
N PHE A 166 -30.56 38.30 -17.92
CA PHE A 166 -31.31 39.52 -17.61
C PHE A 166 -30.59 40.77 -18.13
N TYR A 167 -29.27 40.85 -17.97
CA TYR A 167 -28.46 41.94 -18.51
C TYR A 167 -28.64 42.07 -20.03
N LEU A 168 -28.44 40.98 -20.78
CA LEU A 168 -28.58 40.98 -22.24
C LEU A 168 -30.01 41.32 -22.69
N ASN A 169 -31.03 40.83 -21.99
CA ASN A 169 -32.45 41.14 -22.26
C ASN A 169 -32.87 42.57 -21.81
N SER A 170 -31.99 43.31 -21.13
CA SER A 170 -32.24 44.68 -20.68
C SER A 170 -31.42 45.73 -21.43
N ALA A 171 -30.35 45.30 -22.11
CA ALA A 171 -29.40 46.14 -22.83
C ALA A 171 -29.62 46.17 -24.35
N PHE A 172 -30.45 45.26 -24.88
CA PHE A 172 -30.86 45.14 -26.27
C PHE A 172 -32.38 44.95 -26.37
#